data_AF-E2CB67-F1
#
_entry.id   AF-E2CB67-F1
#
_cell.length_a   1.000
_cell.length_b   1.000
_cell.length_c   1.000
_cell.angle_alpha   90.00
_cell.angle_beta   90.00
_cell.angle_gamma   90.00
#
_symmetry.space_group_name_H-M   'P 1'
#
loop_
_entity.id
_entity.type
_entity.pdbx_description
1 polymer ?
#
loop_
_entity_poly.entity_id
_entity_poly.type
_entity_poly.pdbx_seq_one_letter_code
_entity_poly.pdbx_strand_id
1 'polypeptide(L)'
;MKSVFFTAGLLVATLSIAPASAQGMLENCNQDLQTFCADVTPGNGRLAACLYAHEDKVSDQCVGTFEDFALQMSWLNSQIDEAINICIGDIHTHCQDVKPGEGRLFMCLNTNKEKLSGECQNVVTKFEERLAN
;
A
#
# COMPACT_ATOMS: atom_id res chain seq x y z
N MET A 1 -45.73 -7.16 -26.67
CA MET A 1 -45.97 -5.74 -26.36
C MET A 1 -46.38 -5.68 -24.90
N LYS A 2 -45.55 -5.26 -23.95
CA LYS A 2 -44.99 -3.92 -23.79
C LYS A 2 -43.61 -3.99 -23.13
N SER A 3 -42.65 -3.34 -23.77
CA SER A 3 -41.30 -3.09 -23.30
C SER A 3 -41.34 -2.04 -22.18
N VAL A 4 -40.58 -2.25 -21.11
CA VAL A 4 -40.22 -1.18 -20.17
C VAL A 4 -38.70 -1.18 -20.08
N PHE A 5 -38.08 -0.27 -20.83
CA PHE A 5 -36.66 0.05 -20.74
C PHE A 5 -36.45 0.87 -19.46
N PHE A 6 -35.94 0.23 -18.40
CA PHE A 6 -35.49 0.93 -17.20
C PHE A 6 -34.02 1.33 -17.35
N THR A 7 -33.82 2.65 -17.23
CA THR A 7 -32.67 3.33 -16.63
C THR A 7 -31.30 3.15 -17.27
N ALA A 8 -31.01 4.13 -18.14
CA ALA A 8 -29.78 4.93 -18.16
C ALA A 8 -28.73 4.61 -17.08
N GLY A 9 -27.57 4.13 -17.54
CA GLY A 9 -26.25 4.61 -17.11
C GLY A 9 -25.93 4.54 -15.62
N LEU A 10 -25.66 3.33 -15.12
CA LEU A 10 -24.68 3.20 -14.04
C LEU A 10 -23.29 3.40 -14.67
N LEU A 11 -22.83 4.65 -14.73
CA LEU A 11 -21.40 4.93 -14.67
C LEU A 11 -20.96 4.45 -13.30
N VAL A 12 -20.48 3.21 -13.22
CA VAL A 12 -19.66 2.77 -12.09
C VAL A 12 -18.35 3.53 -12.25
N ALA A 13 -18.31 4.75 -11.71
CA ALA A 13 -17.06 5.37 -11.34
C ALA A 13 -16.47 4.43 -10.29
N THR A 14 -15.54 3.59 -10.73
CA THR A 14 -14.73 2.76 -9.84
C THR A 14 -14.08 3.71 -8.85
N LEU A 15 -14.58 3.75 -7.61
CA LEU A 15 -13.90 4.45 -6.52
C LEU A 15 -12.51 3.83 -6.43
N SER A 16 -11.50 4.62 -6.80
CA SER A 16 -10.10 4.26 -6.63
C SER A 16 -9.82 4.11 -5.15
N ILE A 17 -9.88 2.88 -4.64
CA ILE A 17 -9.52 2.45 -3.27
C ILE A 17 -8.03 2.64 -2.93
N ALA A 18 -7.26 3.36 -3.75
CA ALA A 18 -5.91 3.71 -3.33
C ALA A 18 -5.98 4.78 -2.22
N PRO A 19 -5.14 4.66 -1.17
CA PRO A 19 -5.12 5.61 -0.06
C PRO A 19 -4.76 6.99 -0.61
N ALA A 20 -5.45 8.04 -0.14
CA ALA A 20 -5.33 9.40 -0.64
C ALA A 20 -3.87 9.91 -0.77
N SER A 21 -2.97 9.38 0.06
CA SER A 21 -1.54 9.68 0.04
C SER A 21 -0.80 9.14 -1.20
N ALA A 22 -1.20 7.98 -1.73
CA ALA A 22 -0.62 7.40 -2.94
C ALA A 22 -1.16 8.06 -4.21
N GLN A 23 -2.44 8.47 -4.22
CA GLN A 23 -3.00 9.28 -5.31
C GLN A 23 -2.27 10.62 -5.43
N GLY A 24 -2.05 11.30 -4.31
CA GLY A 24 -1.37 12.60 -4.30
C GLY A 24 0.01 12.54 -4.97
N MET A 25 0.81 11.50 -4.66
CA MET A 25 2.12 11.31 -5.28
C MET A 25 2.03 11.14 -6.80
N LEU A 26 1.16 10.24 -7.29
CA LEU A 26 1.06 9.99 -8.73
C LEU A 26 0.51 11.19 -9.49
N GLU A 27 -0.41 11.95 -8.91
CA GLU A 27 -1.01 13.13 -9.55
C GLU A 27 -0.03 14.31 -9.59
N ASN A 28 0.58 14.65 -8.45
CA ASN A 28 1.46 15.81 -8.32
C ASN A 28 2.86 15.58 -8.91
N CYS A 29 3.33 14.34 -8.96
CA CYS A 29 4.64 14.01 -9.54
C CYS A 29 4.55 13.44 -10.95
N ASN A 30 3.37 13.39 -11.60
CA ASN A 30 3.20 12.71 -12.89
C ASN A 30 4.20 13.20 -13.95
N GLN A 31 4.36 14.51 -14.08
CA GLN A 31 5.27 15.10 -15.07
C GLN A 31 6.74 14.76 -14.76
N ASP A 32 7.12 14.83 -13.49
CA ASP A 32 8.46 14.49 -13.02
C ASP A 32 8.77 13.01 -13.22
N LEU A 33 7.82 12.14 -12.92
CA LEU A 33 7.91 10.69 -13.16
C LEU A 33 8.10 10.36 -14.64
N GLN A 34 7.37 11.03 -15.54
CA GLN A 34 7.53 10.82 -16.98
C GLN A 34 8.88 11.36 -17.49
N THR A 35 9.40 12.42 -16.88
CA THR A 35 10.64 13.06 -17.33
C THR A 35 11.88 12.31 -16.84
N PHE A 36 11.88 11.87 -15.58
CA PHE A 36 13.05 11.32 -14.92
C PHE A 36 12.97 9.82 -14.66
N CYS A 37 11.77 9.24 -14.58
CA CYS A 37 11.54 7.89 -14.08
C CYS A 37 10.76 6.99 -15.05
N ALA A 38 10.65 7.34 -16.34
CA ALA A 38 9.82 6.61 -17.31
C ALA A 38 10.21 5.12 -17.47
N ASP A 39 11.50 4.81 -17.35
CA ASP A 39 12.02 3.43 -17.48
C ASP A 39 12.00 2.65 -16.15
N VAL A 40 11.56 3.29 -15.06
CA VAL A 40 11.52 2.66 -13.75
C VAL A 40 10.28 1.79 -13.63
N THR A 41 10.48 0.49 -13.41
CA THR A 41 9.37 -0.43 -13.16
C THR A 41 8.65 -0.06 -11.86
N PRO A 42 7.32 0.17 -11.87
CA PRO A 42 6.56 0.52 -10.66
C PRO A 42 6.61 -0.54 -9.56
N GLY A 43 6.33 -0.14 -8.31
CA GLY A 43 6.25 -1.02 -7.14
C GLY A 43 7.52 -1.06 -6.29
N ASN A 44 7.40 -1.62 -5.08
CA ASN A 44 8.49 -1.74 -4.09
C ASN A 44 9.26 -0.43 -3.83
N GLY A 45 8.57 0.72 -3.87
CA GLY A 45 9.20 2.03 -3.65
C GLY A 45 10.16 2.50 -4.75
N ARG A 46 10.27 1.82 -5.89
CA ARG A 46 11.25 2.19 -6.93
C ARG A 46 11.03 3.58 -7.53
N LEU A 47 9.79 3.97 -7.77
CA LEU A 47 9.47 5.32 -8.26
C LEU A 47 9.79 6.40 -7.23
N ALA A 48 9.49 6.14 -5.95
CA ALA A 48 9.86 7.01 -4.84
C ALA A 48 11.39 7.18 -4.75
N ALA A 49 12.15 6.09 -4.87
CA ALA A 49 13.61 6.15 -4.90
C ALA A 49 14.16 6.90 -6.11
N CYS A 50 13.52 6.78 -7.28
CA CYS A 50 13.89 7.54 -8.47
C CYS A 50 13.66 9.05 -8.29
N LEU A 51 12.48 9.45 -7.80
CA LEU A 51 12.20 10.86 -7.51
C LEU A 51 13.18 11.43 -6.48
N TYR A 52 13.50 10.67 -5.43
CA TYR A 52 14.50 11.05 -4.44
C TYR A 52 15.90 11.24 -5.07
N ALA A 53 16.31 10.37 -5.99
CA ALA A 53 17.59 10.52 -6.70
C ALA A 53 17.63 11.73 -7.66
N HIS A 54 16.48 12.30 -7.98
CA HIS A 54 16.30 13.46 -8.84
C HIS A 54 15.70 14.65 -8.08
N GLU A 55 15.78 14.67 -6.74
CA GLU A 55 15.11 15.69 -5.91
C GLU A 55 15.51 17.13 -6.27
N ASP A 56 16.71 17.32 -6.83
CA ASP A 56 17.23 18.60 -7.30
C ASP A 56 16.64 19.07 -8.65
N LYS A 57 15.88 18.21 -9.33
CA LYS A 57 15.37 18.42 -10.70
C LYS A 57 13.86 18.27 -10.83
N VAL A 58 13.20 17.65 -9.86
CA VAL A 58 11.74 17.53 -9.83
C VAL A 58 11.09 18.84 -9.39
N SER A 59 9.80 19.01 -9.67
CA SER A 59 9.06 20.21 -9.29
C SER A 59 8.90 20.35 -7.77
N ASP A 60 8.84 21.60 -7.28
CA ASP A 60 8.56 21.89 -5.85
C ASP A 60 7.24 21.25 -5.37
N GLN A 61 6.25 21.16 -6.26
CA GLN A 61 4.98 20.49 -5.98
C GLN A 61 5.18 18.98 -5.73
N CYS A 62 6.02 18.33 -6.51
CA CYS A 62 6.35 16.93 -6.30
C CYS A 62 7.18 16.73 -5.02
N VAL A 63 8.15 17.60 -4.73
CA VAL A 63 8.93 17.55 -3.48
C VAL A 63 8.01 17.64 -2.27
N GLY A 64 7.14 18.67 -2.20
CA GLY A 64 6.23 18.83 -1.07
C GLY A 64 5.29 17.63 -0.88
N THR A 65 4.82 17.05 -1.98
CA THR A 65 3.98 15.83 -1.92
C THR A 65 4.77 14.63 -1.41
N PHE A 66 6.03 14.49 -1.80
CA PHE A 66 6.90 13.43 -1.34
C PHE A 66 7.22 13.55 0.16
N GLU A 67 7.45 14.77 0.65
CA GLU A 67 7.63 15.06 2.08
C GLU A 67 6.38 14.71 2.89
N ASP A 68 5.20 15.14 2.44
CA ASP A 68 3.91 14.79 3.07
C ASP A 68 3.72 13.27 3.13
N PHE A 69 4.05 12.58 2.04
CA PHE A 69 3.99 11.13 1.98
C PHE A 69 4.98 10.48 2.96
N ALA A 70 6.22 10.96 3.04
CA ALA A 70 7.24 10.43 3.95
C ALA A 70 6.81 10.59 5.42
N LEU A 71 6.22 11.72 5.78
CA LEU A 71 5.67 11.97 7.12
C LEU A 71 4.54 11.00 7.45
N GLN A 72 3.60 10.78 6.53
CA GLN A 72 2.49 9.85 6.74
C GLN A 72 2.96 8.39 6.81
N MET A 73 3.92 7.99 5.99
CA MET A 73 4.47 6.64 5.97
C MET A 73 5.31 6.30 7.19
N SER A 74 5.93 7.29 7.84
CA SER A 74 6.76 7.07 9.03
C SER A 74 5.99 6.34 10.15
N TRP A 75 4.73 6.74 10.40
CA TRP A 75 3.89 6.10 11.40
C TRP A 75 3.51 4.66 11.01
N LEU A 76 3.20 4.44 9.73
CA LEU A 76 2.88 3.11 9.23
C LEU A 76 4.08 2.15 9.36
N ASN A 77 5.29 2.62 9.04
CA ASN A 77 6.50 1.81 9.16
C ASN A 77 6.74 1.36 10.60
N SER A 78 6.56 2.26 11.58
CA SER A 78 6.68 1.89 12.99
C SER A 78 5.68 0.81 13.40
N GLN A 79 4.45 0.87 12.91
CA GLN A 79 3.43 -0.14 13.18
C GLN A 79 3.76 -1.49 12.51
N ILE A 80 4.38 -1.47 11.34
CA ILE A 80 4.83 -2.67 10.63
C ILE A 80 6.00 -3.32 11.37
N ASP A 81 6.98 -2.54 11.83
CA ASP A 81 8.13 -3.05 12.59
C ASP A 81 7.69 -3.73 13.89
N GLU A 82 6.76 -3.11 14.61
CA GLU A 82 6.14 -3.71 15.80
C GLU A 82 5.42 -5.03 15.46
N ALA A 83 4.61 -5.03 14.39
CA ALA A 83 3.90 -6.22 13.94
C ALA A 83 4.85 -7.37 13.57
N ILE A 84 5.96 -7.07 12.87
CA ILE A 84 6.98 -8.05 12.54
C ILE A 84 7.62 -8.60 13.81
N ASN A 85 8.04 -7.74 14.74
CA ASN A 85 8.67 -8.17 15.98
C ASN A 85 7.78 -9.09 16.81
N ILE A 86 6.48 -8.79 16.90
CA ILE A 86 5.50 -9.65 17.58
C ILE A 86 5.33 -10.97 16.83
N CYS A 87 5.20 -10.94 15.51
CA CYS A 87 4.87 -12.11 14.71
C CYS A 87 6.08 -12.91 14.21
N ILE A 88 7.33 -12.51 14.45
CA ILE A 88 8.50 -13.10 13.76
C ILE A 88 8.64 -14.60 14.02
N GLY A 89 8.33 -15.06 15.23
CA GLY A 89 8.33 -16.49 15.59
C GLY A 89 7.27 -17.28 14.81
N ASP A 90 6.07 -16.72 14.68
CA ASP A 90 4.97 -17.31 13.91
C ASP A 90 5.24 -17.27 12.40
N ILE A 91 5.85 -16.19 11.90
CA ILE A 91 6.30 -16.08 10.51
C ILE A 91 7.30 -17.19 10.20
N HIS A 92 8.30 -17.40 11.05
CA HIS A 92 9.29 -18.45 10.84
C HIS A 92 8.66 -19.85 10.92
N THR A 93 7.71 -20.06 11.83
CA THR A 93 7.10 -21.38 12.05
C THR A 93 6.08 -21.75 10.97
N HIS A 94 5.29 -20.79 10.49
CA HIS A 94 4.13 -21.04 9.62
C HIS A 94 4.26 -20.47 8.21
N CYS A 95 5.17 -19.53 7.99
CA CYS A 95 5.25 -18.73 6.76
C CYS A 95 6.68 -18.57 6.21
N GLN A 96 7.64 -19.40 6.61
CA GLN A 96 9.05 -19.26 6.20
C GLN A 96 9.29 -19.30 4.67
N ASP A 97 8.46 -20.05 3.93
CA ASP A 97 8.58 -20.17 2.47
C ASP A 97 7.84 -19.05 1.73
N VAL A 98 7.19 -18.14 2.46
CA VAL A 98 6.43 -17.04 1.88
C VAL A 98 7.38 -15.89 1.54
N LYS A 99 7.45 -15.58 0.25
CA LYS A 99 8.19 -14.42 -0.23
C LYS A 99 7.63 -13.12 0.39
N PRO A 100 8.45 -12.27 1.03
CA PRO A 100 8.00 -10.99 1.57
C PRO A 100 7.43 -10.03 0.52
N GLY A 101 6.67 -9.03 0.98
CA GLY A 101 6.04 -8.01 0.14
C GLY A 101 4.65 -8.41 -0.38
N GLU A 102 3.97 -7.44 -1.02
CA GLU A 102 2.65 -7.61 -1.65
C GLU A 102 1.58 -8.21 -0.71
N GLY A 103 1.70 -8.00 0.60
CA GLY A 103 0.77 -8.53 1.60
C GLY A 103 0.82 -10.05 1.83
N ARG A 104 1.71 -10.78 1.15
CA ARG A 104 1.72 -12.26 1.21
C ARG A 104 1.94 -12.83 2.61
N LEU A 105 2.85 -12.23 3.39
CA LEU A 105 3.10 -12.67 4.76
C LEU A 105 1.86 -12.49 5.64
N PHE A 106 1.18 -11.36 5.52
CA PHE A 106 -0.08 -11.13 6.23
C PHE A 106 -1.15 -12.14 5.82
N MET A 107 -1.30 -12.44 4.52
CA MET A 107 -2.24 -13.48 4.06
C MET A 107 -1.93 -14.86 4.64
N CYS A 108 -0.64 -15.22 4.72
CA CYS A 108 -0.22 -16.49 5.32
C CYS A 108 -0.51 -16.55 6.82
N LEU A 109 -0.18 -15.48 7.55
CA LEU A 109 -0.50 -15.36 8.97
C LEU A 109 -2.02 -15.46 9.17
N ASN A 110 -2.81 -14.75 8.37
CA ASN A 110 -4.26 -14.80 8.48
C ASN A 110 -4.84 -16.18 8.19
N THR A 111 -4.32 -16.87 7.18
CA THR A 111 -4.71 -18.26 6.87
C THR A 111 -4.40 -19.22 8.02
N ASN A 112 -3.33 -18.95 8.76
CA ASN A 112 -2.91 -19.76 9.91
C ASN A 112 -3.31 -19.14 11.26
N LYS A 113 -4.25 -18.18 11.29
CA LYS A 113 -4.55 -17.35 12.48
C LYS A 113 -4.72 -18.18 13.76
N GLU A 114 -5.47 -19.27 13.70
CA GLU A 114 -5.72 -20.15 14.85
C GLU A 114 -4.46 -20.85 15.41
N LYS A 115 -3.39 -20.95 14.63
CA LYS A 115 -2.12 -21.61 15.00
C LYS A 115 -1.08 -20.63 15.54
N LEU A 116 -1.29 -19.32 15.35
CA LEU A 116 -0.34 -18.30 15.76
C LEU A 116 -0.35 -18.12 17.29
N SER A 117 0.71 -17.50 17.81
CA SER A 117 0.71 -16.95 19.16
C SER A 117 -0.45 -15.96 19.39
N GLY A 118 -0.94 -15.87 20.63
CA GLY A 118 -2.04 -14.94 20.95
C GLY A 118 -1.70 -13.47 20.66
N GLU A 119 -0.44 -13.09 20.81
CA GLU A 119 0.03 -11.73 20.47
C GLU A 119 -0.03 -11.48 18.96
N CYS A 120 0.45 -12.43 18.13
CA CYS A 120 0.37 -12.28 16.68
C CYS A 120 -1.07 -12.37 16.15
N GLN A 121 -1.96 -13.16 16.76
CA GLN A 121 -3.40 -13.15 16.44
C GLN A 121 -4.02 -11.78 16.63
N ASN A 122 -3.65 -11.06 17.70
CA ASN A 122 -4.13 -9.71 17.96
C ASN A 122 -3.64 -8.72 16.90
N VAL A 123 -2.37 -8.85 16.47
CA VAL A 123 -1.82 -8.06 15.36
C VAL A 123 -2.59 -8.31 14.07
N VAL A 124 -2.77 -9.57 13.69
CA VAL A 124 -3.51 -9.94 12.47
C VAL A 124 -4.92 -9.38 12.50
N THR A 125 -5.64 -9.52 13.62
CA THR A 125 -7.01 -9.00 13.78
C THR A 125 -7.07 -7.49 13.61
N LYS A 126 -6.17 -6.74 14.26
CA LYS A 126 -6.12 -5.27 14.12
C LYS A 126 -5.83 -4.84 12.67
N PHE A 127 -4.98 -5.58 11.96
CA PHE A 127 -4.71 -5.31 10.56
C PHE A 127 -5.93 -5.63 9.67
N GLU A 128 -6.65 -6.73 9.91
CA GLU A 128 -7.90 -7.04 9.20
C GLU A 128 -8.94 -5.94 9.37
N GLU A 129 -9.15 -5.45 10.60
CA GLU A 129 -10.08 -4.36 10.90
C GLU A 129 -9.70 -3.07 10.16
N ARG A 130 -8.41 -2.76 10.03
CA ARG A 130 -7.94 -1.57 9.30
C ARG A 130 -8.15 -1.68 7.79
N LEU A 131 -8.05 -2.88 7.21
CA LEU A 131 -8.24 -3.10 5.78
C LEU A 131 -9.72 -3.18 5.36
N ALA A 132 -10.62 -3.45 6.33
CA ALA A 132 -12.05 -3.48 6.10
C ALA A 132 -12.72 -2.09 6.09
N ASN A 133 -12.00 -1.04 6.51
CA ASN A 133 -12.44 0.34 6.56
C ASN A 133 -11.77 1.19 5.48
#